data_AF-A0A1H9PWA8-F1
#
_entry.id   AF-A0A1H9PWA8-F1
#
_cell.length_a   1.000
_cell.length_b   1.000
_cell.length_c   1.000
_cell.angle_alpha   90.00
_cell.angle_beta   90.00
_cell.angle_gamma   90.00
#
_symmetry.space_group_name_H-M   'P 1'
#
loop_
_entity.id
_entity.type
_entity.pdbx_description
1 polymer ?
#
loop_
_entity_poly.entity_id
_entity_poly.type
_entity_poly.pdbx_seq_one_letter_code
_entity_poly.pdbx_strand_id
1 'polypeptide(L)'
;MTYNNFKNGVLLELKQVFNSTATVEIKTFTKNNGKKLDGIIISSKDTNVSPTIYLNPLYHKYLEGLPIKQIVTEISNIYYNNPSYKDFDTNQFLDFDDAKNHIFFKLINYEKNKELLEDIPHMKFLDLAVVFGYFVETNSSEFASILIHNSHTRYWEVTTDDLYKIALINTPKLFSHKFSNLLDTIKTLSANTSLNDIDYSNNKLPENFNTDFSVLTNKYSINGASCILYRNLLKNYANEKQSNLIIIPSSIHEGATRFVK
;
A
#
# COMPACT_ATOMS: atom_id res chain seq x y z
N MET A 1 27.02 8.83 10.45
CA MET A 1 27.32 7.50 9.86
C MET A 1 26.67 7.45 8.49
N THR A 2 27.30 6.87 7.46
CA THR A 2 26.70 6.77 6.12
C THR A 2 25.60 5.71 6.09
N TYR A 3 24.67 5.79 5.13
CA TYR A 3 23.60 4.80 4.98
C TYR A 3 24.13 3.37 4.79
N ASN A 4 25.20 3.19 4.01
CA ASN A 4 25.82 1.88 3.84
C ASN A 4 26.41 1.31 5.14
N ASN A 5 27.02 2.16 5.96
CA ASN A 5 27.53 1.72 7.26
C ASN A 5 26.38 1.29 8.18
N PHE A 6 25.26 2.03 8.17
CA PHE A 6 24.05 1.66 8.89
C PHE A 6 23.51 0.29 8.43
N LYS A 7 23.35 0.08 7.12
CA LYS A 7 22.89 -1.20 6.55
C LYS A 7 23.75 -2.37 7.00
N ASN A 8 25.07 -2.22 6.92
CA ASN A 8 26.01 -3.26 7.33
C ASN A 8 25.95 -3.54 8.83
N GLY A 9 25.82 -2.49 9.67
CA GLY A 9 25.67 -2.64 11.12
C GLY A 9 24.42 -3.41 11.50
N VAL A 10 23.27 -3.05 10.91
CA VAL A 10 22.00 -3.74 11.14
C VAL A 10 22.07 -5.20 10.67
N LEU A 11 22.63 -5.46 9.48
CA LEU A 11 22.76 -6.82 8.94
C LEU A 11 23.64 -7.71 9.84
N LEU A 12 24.75 -7.18 10.35
CA LEU A 12 25.66 -7.93 11.23
C LEU A 12 24.97 -8.33 12.53
N GLU A 13 24.28 -7.40 13.19
CA GLU A 13 23.57 -7.70 14.44
C GLU A 13 22.41 -8.68 14.21
N LEU A 14 21.63 -8.52 13.13
CA LEU A 14 20.57 -9.48 12.82
C LEU A 14 21.12 -10.88 12.53
N LYS A 15 22.24 -11.00 11.81
CA LYS A 15 22.88 -12.31 11.61
C LYS A 15 23.30 -12.97 12.92
N GLN A 16 23.66 -12.19 13.95
CA GLN A 16 23.93 -12.74 15.28
C GLN A 16 22.64 -13.21 15.98
N VAL A 17 21.57 -12.42 15.89
CA VAL A 17 20.26 -12.76 16.49
C VAL A 17 19.64 -14.01 15.85
N PHE A 18 19.79 -14.17 14.53
CA PHE A 18 19.13 -15.25 13.75
C PHE A 18 20.07 -16.40 13.34
N ASN A 19 21.31 -16.43 13.84
CA ASN A 19 22.42 -17.28 13.37
C ASN A 19 22.08 -18.78 13.16
N SER A 20 21.13 -19.32 13.91
CA SER A 20 20.70 -20.73 13.83
C SER A 20 19.24 -20.94 13.40
N THR A 21 18.44 -19.88 13.32
CA THR A 21 16.99 -19.95 13.11
C THR A 21 16.56 -19.48 11.72
N ALA A 22 17.29 -18.54 11.11
CA ALA A 22 16.93 -17.99 9.81
C ALA A 22 18.15 -17.41 9.06
N THR A 23 18.06 -17.33 7.74
CA THR A 23 19.00 -16.58 6.92
C THR A 23 18.53 -15.14 6.77
N VAL A 24 19.44 -14.18 6.92
CA VAL A 24 19.15 -12.74 6.79
C VAL A 24 19.95 -12.15 5.63
N GLU A 25 19.24 -11.50 4.70
CA GLU A 25 19.82 -10.83 3.54
C GLU A 25 19.22 -9.42 3.35
N ILE A 26 19.97 -8.54 2.68
CA ILE A 26 19.45 -7.24 2.22
C ILE A 26 19.28 -7.32 0.70
N LYS A 27 18.07 -7.03 0.23
CA LYS A 27 17.79 -6.86 -1.21
C LYS A 27 17.27 -5.45 -1.48
N THR A 28 17.62 -4.93 -2.66
CA THR A 28 17.07 -3.67 -3.15
C THR A 28 15.82 -3.96 -3.96
N PHE A 29 14.72 -3.28 -3.63
CA PHE A 29 13.44 -3.39 -4.30
C PHE A 29 13.07 -2.06 -4.92
N THR A 30 12.51 -2.11 -6.13
CA THR A 30 11.90 -0.94 -6.76
C THR A 30 10.46 -0.83 -6.29
N LYS A 31 10.16 0.13 -5.41
CA LYS A 31 8.78 0.46 -5.02
C LYS A 31 8.13 1.33 -6.11
N ASN A 32 6.81 1.55 -5.96
CA ASN A 32 6.04 2.46 -6.80
C ASN A 32 6.76 3.80 -7.00
N ASN A 33 6.71 4.31 -8.23
CA ASN A 33 7.37 5.50 -8.75
C ASN A 33 8.89 5.40 -8.89
N GLY A 34 9.42 4.18 -9.10
CA GLY A 34 10.85 3.96 -9.34
C GLY A 34 11.74 4.15 -8.11
N LYS A 35 11.15 4.27 -6.91
CA LYS A 35 11.91 4.50 -5.69
C LYS A 35 12.60 3.20 -5.26
N LYS A 36 13.92 3.15 -5.36
CA LYS A 36 14.73 2.04 -4.85
C LYS A 36 14.81 2.10 -3.32
N LEU A 37 14.39 1.03 -2.67
CA LEU A 37 14.45 0.86 -1.22
C LEU A 37 15.23 -0.41 -0.90
N ASP A 38 16.04 -0.37 0.14
CA ASP A 38 16.68 -1.57 0.65
C ASP A 38 15.78 -2.21 1.70
N GLY A 39 15.51 -3.51 1.57
CA GLY A 39 14.73 -4.29 2.50
C GLY A 39 15.54 -5.45 3.05
N ILE A 40 15.31 -5.77 4.31
CA ILE A 40 15.80 -7.01 4.93
C ILE A 40 14.78 -8.10 4.65
N ILE A 41 15.28 -9.24 4.19
CA ILE A 41 14.54 -10.50 4.11
C ILE A 41 15.08 -11.41 5.21
N ILE A 42 14.17 -11.97 6.00
CA ILE A 42 14.47 -13.00 7.02
C ILE A 42 13.76 -14.28 6.58
N SER A 43 14.51 -15.30 6.20
CA SER A 43 13.99 -16.58 5.69
C SER A 43 14.31 -17.72 6.65
N SER A 44 13.27 -18.37 7.19
CA SER A 44 13.39 -19.61 7.96
C SER A 44 13.24 -20.83 7.03
N LYS A 45 13.78 -21.98 7.44
CA LYS A 45 13.53 -23.26 6.75
C LYS A 45 12.08 -23.74 6.89
N ASP A 46 11.38 -23.24 7.90
CA ASP A 46 10.04 -23.69 8.27
C ASP A 46 8.93 -22.82 7.64
N THR A 47 9.28 -21.76 6.90
CA THR A 47 8.30 -20.83 6.32
C THR A 47 8.60 -20.55 4.85
N ASN A 48 7.57 -20.67 4.00
CA ASN A 48 7.68 -20.32 2.57
C ASN A 48 7.57 -18.82 2.30
N VAL A 49 7.15 -18.03 3.30
CA VAL A 49 7.03 -16.58 3.21
C VAL A 49 8.10 -15.92 4.07
N SER A 50 8.74 -14.88 3.54
CA SER A 50 9.75 -14.10 4.25
C SER A 50 9.34 -12.62 4.22
N PRO A 51 9.18 -11.96 5.38
CA PRO A 51 8.83 -10.54 5.40
C PRO A 51 9.94 -9.71 4.78
N THR A 52 9.57 -8.69 4.00
CA THR A 52 10.49 -7.65 3.55
C THR A 52 10.35 -6.42 4.43
N ILE A 53 11.35 -6.16 5.27
CA ILE A 53 11.36 -5.04 6.21
C ILE A 53 12.25 -3.93 5.64
N TYR A 54 11.65 -2.82 5.19
CA TYR A 54 12.38 -1.72 4.56
C TYR A 54 13.28 -0.97 5.55
N LEU A 55 14.55 -0.79 5.18
CA LEU A 55 15.57 -0.12 5.97
C LEU A 55 15.48 1.41 5.90
N ASN A 56 14.94 1.98 4.82
CA ASN A 56 14.92 3.43 4.64
C ASN A 56 14.15 4.18 5.75
N PRO A 57 12.93 3.76 6.17
CA PRO A 57 12.25 4.38 7.31
C PRO A 57 13.04 4.23 8.63
N LEU A 58 13.65 3.06 8.85
CA LEU A 58 14.44 2.78 10.05
C LEU A 58 15.72 3.62 10.10
N TYR A 59 16.28 3.97 8.93
CA TYR A 59 17.42 4.87 8.84
C TYR A 59 17.06 6.30 9.27
N HIS A 60 15.84 6.78 8.98
CA HIS A 60 15.39 8.08 9.49
C HIS A 60 15.33 8.08 11.01
N LYS A 61 14.77 7.02 11.63
CA LYS A 61 14.79 6.86 13.10
C LYS A 61 16.20 6.83 13.67
N TYR A 62 17.14 6.17 12.99
CA TYR A 62 18.55 6.16 13.38
C TYR A 62 19.16 7.58 13.36
N LEU A 63 18.85 8.37 12.34
CA LEU A 63 19.31 9.76 12.24
C LEU A 63 18.71 10.65 13.34
N GLU A 64 17.53 10.31 13.85
CA GLU A 64 16.88 10.95 15.00
C GLU A 64 17.44 10.49 16.35
N GLY A 65 18.42 9.57 16.35
CA GLY A 65 19.15 9.14 17.54
C GLY A 65 18.82 7.71 18.02
N LEU A 66 17.95 6.98 17.32
CA LEU A 66 17.61 5.60 17.69
C LEU A 66 18.82 4.66 17.47
N PRO A 67 19.32 3.96 18.50
CA PRO A 67 20.48 3.07 18.35
C PRO A 67 20.19 1.85 17.47
N ILE A 68 21.22 1.34 16.78
CA ILE A 68 21.12 0.13 15.93
C ILE A 68 20.51 -1.06 16.69
N LYS A 69 20.92 -1.29 17.94
CA LYS A 69 20.37 -2.36 18.78
C LYS A 69 18.84 -2.29 18.92
N GLN A 70 18.29 -1.09 19.08
CA GLN A 70 16.84 -0.91 19.20
C GLN A 70 16.14 -1.14 17.86
N ILE A 71 16.76 -0.73 16.75
CA ILE A 71 16.27 -1.02 15.39
C ILE A 71 16.25 -2.53 15.13
N VAL A 72 17.29 -3.25 15.54
CA VAL A 72 17.37 -4.72 15.44
C VAL A 72 16.27 -5.38 16.27
N THR A 73 15.99 -4.88 17.48
CA THR A 73 14.85 -5.33 18.29
C THR A 73 13.52 -5.06 17.60
N GLU A 74 13.32 -3.89 16.99
CA GLU A 74 12.10 -3.56 16.25
C GLU A 74 11.89 -4.52 15.06
N ILE A 75 12.93 -4.77 14.27
CA ILE A 75 12.92 -5.72 13.16
C ILE A 75 12.60 -7.14 13.65
N SER A 76 13.22 -7.56 14.75
CA SER A 76 12.99 -8.89 15.34
C SER A 76 11.55 -9.03 15.84
N ASN A 77 11.00 -7.99 16.48
CA ASN A 77 9.62 -7.96 16.92
C ASN A 77 8.65 -8.03 15.74
N ILE A 78 8.92 -7.32 14.64
CA ILE A 78 8.10 -7.43 13.42
C ILE A 78 8.10 -8.86 12.89
N TYR A 79 9.25 -9.55 12.94
CA TYR A 79 9.34 -10.95 12.52
C TYR A 79 8.56 -11.90 13.44
N TYR A 80 8.74 -11.79 14.76
CA TYR A 80 8.12 -12.72 15.72
C TYR A 80 6.64 -12.46 16.00
N ASN A 81 6.19 -11.19 15.94
CA ASN A 81 4.82 -10.80 16.32
C ASN A 81 3.84 -10.77 15.15
N ASN A 82 4.23 -11.23 13.95
CA ASN A 82 3.32 -11.36 12.82
C ASN A 82 3.08 -12.86 12.50
N PRO A 83 2.08 -13.49 13.15
CA PRO A 83 1.72 -14.89 12.92
C PRO A 83 1.34 -15.18 11.46
N SER A 84 0.86 -14.17 10.74
CA SER A 84 0.51 -14.24 9.32
C SER A 84 1.67 -14.62 8.40
N TYR A 85 2.94 -14.57 8.85
CA TYR A 85 4.07 -15.11 8.08
C TYR A 85 4.31 -16.61 8.29
N LYS A 86 3.79 -17.18 9.39
CA LYS A 86 3.88 -18.61 9.70
C LYS A 86 2.68 -19.39 9.19
N ASP A 87 1.50 -18.76 9.17
CA ASP A 87 0.23 -19.40 8.84
C ASP A 87 -0.28 -19.08 7.42
N PHE A 88 0.50 -18.37 6.59
CA PHE A 88 0.13 -18.14 5.20
C PHE A 88 0.21 -19.46 4.43
N ASP A 89 -0.96 -20.06 4.18
CA ASP A 89 -1.06 -21.21 3.31
C ASP A 89 -0.76 -20.79 1.87
N THR A 90 0.45 -21.11 1.41
CA THR A 90 0.89 -20.80 0.05
C THR A 90 -0.01 -21.44 -1.00
N ASN A 91 -0.72 -22.52 -0.67
CA ASN A 91 -1.64 -23.16 -1.61
C ASN A 91 -2.81 -22.24 -1.98
N GLN A 92 -3.27 -21.38 -1.06
CA GLN A 92 -4.34 -20.40 -1.34
C GLN A 92 -3.93 -19.36 -2.40
N PHE A 93 -2.63 -19.14 -2.56
CA PHE A 93 -2.09 -18.27 -3.61
C PHE A 93 -1.77 -19.05 -4.89
N LEU A 94 -1.23 -20.26 -4.77
CA LEU A 94 -0.82 -21.06 -5.92
C LEU A 94 -2.03 -21.61 -6.69
N ASP A 95 -3.08 -22.05 -6.01
CA ASP A 95 -4.32 -22.46 -6.66
C ASP A 95 -5.10 -21.23 -7.14
N PHE A 96 -5.28 -21.12 -8.46
CA PHE A 96 -6.00 -19.99 -9.04
C PHE A 96 -7.47 -19.93 -8.62
N ASP A 97 -8.12 -21.07 -8.39
CA ASP A 97 -9.53 -21.10 -8.02
C ASP A 97 -9.79 -20.50 -6.64
N ASP A 98 -8.82 -20.65 -5.73
CA ASP A 98 -8.84 -19.96 -4.43
C ASP A 98 -8.32 -18.53 -4.57
N ALA A 99 -7.23 -18.35 -5.33
CA ALA A 99 -6.55 -17.08 -5.40
C ALA A 99 -7.41 -15.99 -6.05
N LYS A 100 -8.24 -16.34 -7.04
CA LYS A 100 -9.08 -15.40 -7.78
C LYS A 100 -9.99 -14.57 -6.89
N ASN A 101 -10.40 -15.06 -5.71
CA ASN A 101 -11.28 -14.33 -4.80
C ASN A 101 -10.56 -13.20 -4.03
N HIS A 102 -9.22 -13.23 -4.02
CA HIS A 102 -8.36 -12.28 -3.30
C HIS A 102 -7.68 -11.27 -4.23
N ILE A 103 -7.85 -11.42 -5.55
CA ILE A 103 -7.25 -10.52 -6.54
C ILE A 103 -7.98 -9.17 -6.53
N PHE A 104 -7.21 -8.10 -6.38
CA PHE A 104 -7.67 -6.72 -6.44
C PHE A 104 -6.81 -5.88 -7.39
N PHE A 105 -7.28 -4.69 -7.75
CA PHE A 105 -6.52 -3.73 -8.54
C PHE A 105 -6.12 -2.50 -7.74
N LYS A 106 -5.02 -1.88 -8.13
CA LYS A 106 -4.59 -0.55 -7.67
C LYS A 106 -4.08 0.31 -8.81
N LEU A 107 -4.05 1.61 -8.60
CA LEU A 107 -3.47 2.58 -9.54
C LEU A 107 -2.03 2.96 -9.17
N ILE A 108 -1.16 2.98 -10.17
CA ILE A 108 0.21 3.51 -10.07
C ILE A 108 0.48 4.47 -11.23
N ASN A 109 1.46 5.38 -11.10
CA ASN A 109 1.80 6.27 -12.21
C ASN A 109 2.46 5.47 -13.35
N TYR A 110 1.98 5.63 -14.59
CA TYR A 110 2.47 4.83 -15.72
C TYR A 110 3.94 5.14 -16.03
N GLU A 111 4.24 6.42 -16.24
CA GLU A 111 5.58 6.88 -16.68
C GLU A 111 6.67 6.58 -15.65
N LYS A 112 6.39 6.81 -14.35
CA LYS A 112 7.36 6.57 -13.27
C LYS A 112 7.58 5.10 -12.96
N ASN A 113 6.80 4.18 -13.53
CA ASN A 113 6.87 2.74 -13.24
C ASN A 113 7.13 1.88 -14.47
N LYS A 114 7.57 2.45 -15.61
CA LYS A 114 7.82 1.70 -16.85
C LYS A 114 8.64 0.41 -16.65
N GLU A 115 9.74 0.49 -15.92
CA GLU A 115 10.59 -0.68 -15.62
C GLU A 115 9.83 -1.78 -14.86
N LEU A 116 9.00 -1.40 -13.88
CA LEU A 116 8.17 -2.36 -13.14
C LEU A 116 7.07 -2.96 -14.04
N LEU A 117 6.46 -2.13 -14.89
CA LEU A 117 5.37 -2.50 -15.78
C LEU A 117 5.78 -3.51 -16.86
N GLU A 118 7.08 -3.67 -17.14
CA GLU A 118 7.60 -4.74 -18.00
C GLU A 118 7.43 -6.13 -17.37
N ASP A 119 7.41 -6.22 -16.04
CA ASP A 119 7.37 -7.49 -15.31
C ASP A 119 6.00 -7.82 -14.68
N ILE A 120 5.04 -6.88 -14.73
CA ILE A 120 3.70 -7.07 -14.14
C ILE A 120 2.57 -6.87 -15.15
N PRO A 121 1.47 -7.64 -15.04
CA PRO A 121 0.27 -7.42 -15.82
C PRO A 121 -0.35 -6.06 -15.48
N HIS A 122 -0.69 -5.28 -16.51
CA HIS A 122 -1.24 -3.94 -16.33
C HIS A 122 -2.14 -3.50 -17.48
N MET A 123 -3.01 -2.53 -17.19
CA MET A 123 -3.80 -1.81 -18.19
C MET A 123 -3.54 -0.32 -18.07
N LYS A 124 -3.30 0.35 -19.20
CA LYS A 124 -3.10 1.80 -19.20
C LYS A 124 -4.43 2.51 -18.93
N PHE A 125 -4.41 3.49 -18.03
CA PHE A 125 -5.55 4.32 -17.68
C PHE A 125 -5.09 5.77 -17.54
N LEU A 126 -5.29 6.58 -18.59
CA LEU A 126 -4.75 7.94 -18.68
C LEU A 126 -3.22 7.95 -18.51
N ASP A 127 -2.70 8.76 -17.57
CA ASP A 127 -1.30 8.82 -17.13
C ASP A 127 -0.95 7.79 -16.04
N LEU A 128 -1.91 6.94 -15.66
CA LEU A 128 -1.78 5.88 -14.67
C LEU A 128 -1.80 4.49 -15.33
N ALA A 129 -1.47 3.48 -14.53
CA ALA A 129 -1.59 2.07 -14.83
C ALA A 129 -2.44 1.39 -13.76
N VAL A 130 -3.43 0.60 -14.19
CA VAL A 130 -4.11 -0.38 -13.35
C VAL A 130 -3.20 -1.59 -13.24
N VAL A 131 -2.84 -1.98 -12.02
CA VAL A 131 -2.02 -3.15 -11.72
C VAL A 131 -2.71 -4.02 -10.66
N PHE A 132 -2.29 -5.28 -10.56
CA PHE A 132 -3.01 -6.29 -9.78
C PHE A 132 -2.21 -6.75 -8.56
N GLY A 133 -2.93 -7.03 -7.48
CA GLY A 133 -2.37 -7.60 -6.27
C GLY A 133 -3.27 -8.68 -5.69
N TYR A 134 -2.69 -9.52 -4.86
CA TYR A 134 -3.39 -10.50 -4.04
C TYR A 134 -3.52 -9.95 -2.62
N PHE A 135 -4.73 -9.93 -2.08
CA PHE A 135 -5.03 -9.46 -0.73
C PHE A 135 -4.71 -10.55 0.30
N VAL A 136 -3.93 -10.20 1.31
CA VAL A 136 -3.63 -11.07 2.45
C VAL A 136 -4.21 -10.39 3.69
N GLU A 137 -5.22 -11.03 4.29
CA GLU A 137 -5.79 -10.57 5.54
C GLU A 137 -4.75 -10.68 6.66
N THR A 138 -4.75 -9.71 7.57
CA THR A 138 -3.88 -9.72 8.75
C THR A 138 -4.71 -9.55 10.00
N ASN A 139 -4.19 -9.98 11.15
CA ASN A 139 -4.88 -9.85 12.44
C ASN A 139 -4.97 -8.40 12.95
N SER A 140 -4.48 -7.42 12.20
CA SER A 140 -4.54 -6.00 12.53
C SER A 140 -5.56 -5.26 11.65
N SER A 141 -5.74 -3.96 11.89
CA SER A 141 -6.54 -3.09 11.02
C SER A 141 -5.88 -2.80 9.66
N GLU A 142 -4.76 -3.46 9.33
CA GLU A 142 -4.02 -3.33 8.08
C GLU A 142 -4.22 -4.57 7.19
N PHE A 143 -3.66 -4.53 5.98
CA PHE A 143 -3.60 -5.69 5.11
C PHE A 143 -2.21 -5.82 4.47
N ALA A 144 -1.81 -7.06 4.22
CA ALA A 144 -0.65 -7.34 3.40
C ALA A 144 -1.10 -7.61 1.97
N SER A 145 -0.18 -7.45 1.01
CA SER A 145 -0.49 -7.79 -0.38
C SER A 145 0.72 -8.31 -1.12
N ILE A 146 0.47 -9.23 -2.04
CA ILE A 146 1.46 -9.76 -2.98
C ILE A 146 1.21 -9.09 -4.33
N LEU A 147 2.24 -8.50 -4.94
CA LEU A 147 2.13 -7.97 -6.30
C LEU A 147 2.02 -9.15 -7.27
N ILE A 148 1.08 -9.11 -8.19
CA ILE A 148 0.97 -10.15 -9.22
C ILE A 148 1.95 -9.81 -10.33
N HIS A 149 2.84 -10.74 -10.66
CA HIS A 149 3.84 -10.63 -11.73
C HIS A 149 3.40 -11.45 -12.95
N ASN A 150 4.01 -11.17 -14.11
CA ASN A 150 3.76 -11.91 -15.35
C ASN A 150 4.12 -13.41 -15.21
N SER A 151 5.00 -13.78 -14.28
CA SER A 151 5.27 -15.18 -13.92
C SER A 151 4.07 -15.87 -13.28
N HIS A 152 3.34 -15.18 -12.41
CA HIS A 152 2.14 -15.73 -11.75
C HIS A 152 1.00 -15.92 -12.76
N THR A 153 0.81 -14.98 -13.69
CA THR A 153 -0.24 -15.12 -14.72
C THR A 153 0.03 -16.27 -15.68
N ARG A 154 1.30 -16.49 -16.05
CA ARG A 154 1.71 -17.68 -16.83
C ARG A 154 1.47 -18.97 -16.06
N TYR A 155 1.72 -18.98 -14.75
CA TYR A 155 1.50 -20.15 -13.90
C TYR A 155 0.01 -20.48 -13.73
N TRP A 156 -0.83 -19.47 -13.52
CA TRP A 156 -2.29 -19.62 -13.42
C TRP A 156 -2.99 -19.79 -14.78
N GLU A 157 -2.25 -19.69 -15.89
CA GLU A 157 -2.79 -19.73 -17.26
C GLU A 157 -3.88 -18.69 -17.53
N VAL A 158 -3.74 -17.48 -16.97
CA VAL A 158 -4.73 -16.39 -17.11
C VAL A 158 -4.16 -15.16 -17.79
N THR A 159 -5.04 -14.38 -18.40
CA THR A 159 -4.67 -13.13 -19.07
C THR A 159 -4.81 -11.90 -18.15
N THR A 160 -4.19 -10.80 -18.55
CA THR A 160 -4.40 -9.49 -17.89
C THR A 160 -5.87 -9.06 -17.90
N ASP A 161 -6.62 -9.39 -18.93
CA ASP A 161 -8.05 -9.06 -19.04
C ASP A 161 -8.90 -9.88 -18.05
N ASP A 162 -8.55 -11.15 -17.84
CA ASP A 162 -9.18 -11.99 -16.82
C ASP A 162 -8.96 -11.42 -15.42
N LEU A 163 -7.72 -11.05 -15.10
CA LEU A 163 -7.38 -10.36 -13.84
C LEU A 163 -8.19 -9.07 -13.68
N TYR A 164 -8.34 -8.28 -14.73
CA TYR A 164 -9.10 -7.04 -14.69
C TYR A 164 -10.58 -7.26 -14.38
N LYS A 165 -11.22 -8.22 -15.06
CA LYS A 165 -12.62 -8.58 -14.81
C LYS A 165 -12.86 -9.09 -13.38
N ILE A 166 -11.96 -9.93 -12.88
CA ILE A 166 -12.01 -10.45 -11.51
C ILE A 166 -11.84 -9.30 -10.50
N ALA A 167 -10.80 -8.49 -10.68
CA ALA A 167 -10.49 -7.39 -9.79
C ALA A 167 -11.59 -6.31 -9.78
N LEU A 168 -12.29 -6.07 -10.89
CA LEU A 168 -13.45 -5.17 -10.96
C LEU A 168 -14.57 -5.58 -9.99
N ILE A 169 -14.74 -6.87 -9.74
CA ILE A 169 -15.76 -7.42 -8.83
C ILE A 169 -15.25 -7.42 -7.39
N ASN A 170 -14.00 -7.84 -7.19
CA ASN A 170 -13.44 -8.06 -5.86
C ASN A 170 -13.02 -6.77 -5.16
N THR A 171 -12.40 -5.83 -5.89
CA THR A 171 -11.80 -4.64 -5.28
C THR A 171 -12.84 -3.84 -4.47
N PRO A 172 -14.07 -3.56 -4.96
CA PRO A 172 -15.07 -2.86 -4.14
C PRO A 172 -15.56 -3.65 -2.92
N LYS A 173 -15.52 -4.99 -2.95
CA LYS A 173 -15.91 -5.85 -1.82
C LYS A 173 -14.84 -5.86 -0.73
N LEU A 174 -13.58 -6.02 -1.14
CA LEU A 174 -12.42 -6.01 -0.25
C LEU A 174 -12.18 -4.60 0.33
N PHE A 175 -12.35 -3.58 -0.50
CA PHE A 175 -12.01 -2.18 -0.22
C PHE A 175 -13.25 -1.28 -0.38
N SER A 176 -14.22 -1.40 0.53
CA SER A 176 -15.39 -0.52 0.50
C SER A 176 -14.98 0.96 0.49
N HIS A 177 -15.58 1.73 -0.42
CA HIS A 177 -15.28 3.15 -0.56
C HIS A 177 -15.75 3.95 0.66
N LYS A 178 -15.12 5.12 0.85
CA LYS A 178 -15.51 6.12 1.85
C LYS A 178 -15.41 7.51 1.22
N PHE A 179 -16.44 8.31 1.40
CA PHE A 179 -16.39 9.75 1.19
C PHE A 179 -16.26 10.44 2.54
N SER A 180 -15.30 11.33 2.69
CA SER A 180 -15.15 12.24 3.83
C SER A 180 -15.04 13.68 3.35
N ASN A 181 -15.42 14.67 4.16
CA ASN A 181 -15.06 16.04 3.82
C ASN A 181 -13.54 16.24 4.00
N LEU A 182 -13.00 17.22 3.30
CA LEU A 182 -11.56 17.49 3.32
C LEU A 182 -11.07 17.90 4.72
N LEU A 183 -11.85 18.70 5.45
CA LEU A 183 -11.46 19.21 6.77
C LEU A 183 -11.31 18.11 7.82
N ASP A 184 -12.25 17.17 7.87
CA ASP A 184 -12.21 16.03 8.80
C ASP A 184 -11.07 15.09 8.45
N THR A 185 -10.76 14.95 7.15
CA THR A 185 -9.60 14.20 6.68
C THR A 185 -8.31 14.86 7.20
N ILE A 186 -8.19 16.18 7.05
CA ILE A 186 -7.04 16.96 7.57
C ILE A 186 -6.93 16.84 9.10
N LYS A 187 -8.03 17.00 9.84
CA LYS A 187 -8.05 16.86 11.31
C LYS A 187 -7.60 15.47 11.76
N THR A 188 -8.06 14.43 11.07
CA THR A 188 -7.68 13.04 11.37
C THR A 188 -6.19 12.82 11.14
N LEU A 189 -5.65 13.35 10.03
CA LEU A 189 -4.21 13.27 9.74
C LEU A 189 -3.39 14.08 10.75
N SER A 190 -3.83 15.28 11.13
CA SER A 190 -3.11 16.11 12.09
C SER A 190 -3.08 15.51 13.48
N ALA A 191 -4.16 14.87 13.94
CA ALA A 191 -4.20 14.18 15.24
C ALA A 191 -3.28 12.96 15.31
N ASN A 192 -3.01 12.31 14.16
CA ASN A 192 -2.09 11.17 14.07
C ASN A 192 -0.62 11.59 13.88
N THR A 193 -0.37 12.86 13.62
CA THR A 193 0.96 13.47 13.69
C THR A 193 1.09 14.23 15.01
N SER A 194 2.27 14.42 15.57
CA SER A 194 2.44 15.24 16.79
C SER A 194 2.18 16.75 16.58
N LEU A 195 1.39 17.13 15.56
CA LEU A 195 0.99 18.48 15.18
C LEU A 195 -0.32 18.88 15.89
N ASN A 196 -0.40 18.63 17.20
CA ASN A 196 -1.57 18.94 18.02
C ASN A 196 -1.81 20.46 18.21
N ASP A 197 -0.90 21.31 17.73
CA ASP A 197 -0.91 22.76 17.99
C ASP A 197 -1.56 23.59 16.85
N ILE A 198 -2.11 22.97 15.81
CA ILE A 198 -2.82 23.72 14.76
C ILE A 198 -4.22 24.06 15.26
N ASP A 199 -4.37 25.27 15.79
CA ASP A 199 -5.66 25.85 16.14
C ASP A 199 -6.48 26.17 14.88
N TYR A 200 -7.32 25.21 14.46
CA TYR A 200 -8.25 25.39 13.35
C TYR A 200 -9.42 26.34 13.67
N SER A 201 -9.56 26.84 14.91
CA SER A 201 -10.66 27.74 15.29
C SER A 201 -10.46 29.18 14.78
N ASN A 202 -9.22 29.59 14.50
CA ASN A 202 -8.88 30.96 14.10
C ASN A 202 -8.78 31.17 12.57
N ASN A 203 -8.80 30.11 11.76
CA ASN A 203 -8.83 30.24 10.31
C ASN A 203 -10.28 30.25 9.84
N LYS A 204 -10.77 31.44 9.43
CA LYS A 204 -12.05 31.61 8.72
C LYS A 204 -11.99 30.92 7.37
N LEU A 205 -12.13 29.60 7.36
CA LEU A 205 -12.47 28.87 6.14
C LEU A 205 -13.83 29.40 5.65
N PRO A 206 -14.03 29.56 4.32
CA PRO A 206 -15.33 29.90 3.77
C PRO A 206 -16.39 28.94 4.32
N GLU A 207 -17.59 29.42 4.66
CA GLU A 207 -18.67 28.61 5.24
C GLU A 207 -18.98 27.35 4.40
N ASN A 208 -18.72 27.39 3.10
CA ASN A 208 -18.97 26.31 2.14
C ASN A 208 -17.75 25.40 1.87
N PHE A 209 -16.59 25.68 2.46
CA PHE A 209 -15.37 24.91 2.21
C PHE A 209 -15.55 23.42 2.53
N ASN A 210 -16.36 23.13 3.56
CA ASN A 210 -16.63 21.76 3.99
C ASN A 210 -17.62 21.01 3.08
N THR A 211 -18.38 21.72 2.24
CA THR A 211 -19.34 21.13 1.30
C THR A 211 -18.79 21.01 -0.12
N ASP A 212 -17.80 21.84 -0.47
CA ASP A 212 -17.28 21.94 -1.85
C ASP A 212 -16.20 20.89 -2.17
N PHE A 213 -15.59 20.30 -1.14
CA PHE A 213 -14.52 19.30 -1.28
C PHE A 213 -14.86 18.01 -0.53
N SER A 214 -14.85 16.91 -1.27
CA SER A 214 -15.00 15.56 -0.73
C SER A 214 -13.81 14.69 -1.11
N VAL A 215 -13.28 13.95 -0.17
CA VAL A 215 -12.18 13.01 -0.35
C VAL A 215 -12.77 11.63 -0.56
N LEU A 216 -12.44 11.01 -1.69
CA LEU A 216 -12.76 9.62 -1.99
C LEU A 216 -11.55 8.74 -1.66
N THR A 217 -11.77 7.78 -0.78
CA THR A 217 -10.78 6.74 -0.43
C THR A 217 -11.47 5.41 -0.17
N ASN A 218 -10.75 4.42 0.37
CA ASN A 218 -11.29 3.14 0.83
C ASN A 218 -11.16 2.97 2.34
N LYS A 219 -11.76 1.91 2.91
CA LYS A 219 -11.77 1.64 4.36
C LYS A 219 -10.39 1.57 5.02
N TYR A 220 -9.34 1.27 4.26
CA TYR A 220 -7.95 1.21 4.77
C TYR A 220 -7.15 2.49 4.51
N SER A 221 -7.69 3.46 3.77
CA SER A 221 -6.96 4.65 3.31
C SER A 221 -5.65 4.35 2.55
N ILE A 222 -5.57 3.18 1.89
CA ILE A 222 -4.39 2.73 1.15
C ILE A 222 -4.80 2.39 -0.28
N ASN A 223 -4.12 2.94 -1.29
CA ASN A 223 -4.47 2.80 -2.71
C ASN A 223 -5.89 3.28 -3.05
N GLY A 224 -6.45 4.23 -2.29
CA GLY A 224 -7.82 4.69 -2.39
C GLY A 224 -8.18 5.39 -3.70
N ALA A 225 -7.20 5.90 -4.44
CA ALA A 225 -7.43 6.48 -5.77
C ALA A 225 -8.10 5.49 -6.74
N SER A 226 -7.91 4.19 -6.52
CA SER A 226 -8.51 3.10 -7.31
C SER A 226 -10.05 3.10 -7.24
N CYS A 227 -10.66 3.71 -6.21
CA CYS A 227 -12.11 3.85 -6.10
C CYS A 227 -12.75 4.58 -7.29
N ILE A 228 -12.00 5.41 -8.04
CA ILE A 228 -12.54 6.07 -9.25
C ILE A 228 -12.98 5.07 -10.33
N LEU A 229 -12.43 3.85 -10.32
CA LEU A 229 -12.77 2.79 -11.25
C LEU A 229 -13.98 1.96 -10.79
N TYR A 230 -14.55 2.25 -9.61
CA TYR A 230 -15.69 1.50 -9.10
C TYR A 230 -16.92 1.80 -9.92
N ARG A 231 -17.54 0.74 -10.43
CA ARG A 231 -18.67 0.86 -11.35
C ARG A 231 -19.78 1.72 -10.75
N ASN A 232 -20.20 2.74 -11.49
CA ASN A 232 -21.23 3.70 -11.14
C ASN A 232 -20.97 4.54 -9.87
N LEU A 233 -19.84 4.40 -9.17
CA LEU A 233 -19.64 5.09 -7.89
C LEU A 233 -19.71 6.61 -8.05
N LEU A 234 -18.88 7.17 -8.92
CA LEU A 234 -18.83 8.61 -9.17
C LEU A 234 -20.14 9.12 -9.80
N LYS A 235 -20.78 8.32 -10.66
CA LYS A 235 -22.08 8.66 -11.26
C LYS A 235 -23.17 8.78 -10.20
N ASN A 236 -23.26 7.81 -9.29
CA ASN A 236 -24.24 7.81 -8.21
C ASN A 236 -24.00 8.98 -7.27
N TYR A 237 -22.74 9.26 -6.97
CA TYR A 237 -22.36 10.40 -6.14
C TYR A 237 -22.71 11.75 -6.77
N ALA A 238 -22.43 11.93 -8.07
CA ALA A 238 -22.82 13.12 -8.83
C ALA A 238 -24.34 13.33 -8.82
N ASN A 239 -25.10 12.26 -9.02
CA ASN A 239 -26.56 12.29 -9.01
C ASN A 239 -27.13 12.65 -7.63
N GLU A 240 -26.57 12.10 -6.55
CA GLU A 240 -26.95 12.43 -5.17
C GLU A 240 -26.73 13.93 -4.89
N LYS A 241 -25.64 14.49 -5.40
CA LYS A 241 -25.27 15.89 -5.20
C LYS A 241 -25.86 16.85 -6.22
N GLN A 242 -26.59 16.33 -7.22
CA GLN A 242 -27.15 17.10 -8.33
C GLN A 242 -26.12 18.06 -8.97
N SER A 243 -24.88 17.58 -9.14
CA SER A 243 -23.74 18.40 -9.56
C SER A 243 -22.78 17.60 -10.44
N ASN A 244 -22.05 18.30 -11.30
CA ASN A 244 -20.93 17.71 -12.03
C ASN A 244 -19.71 17.59 -11.12
N LEU A 245 -18.89 16.58 -11.36
CA LEU A 245 -17.69 16.31 -10.57
C LEU A 245 -16.42 16.74 -11.32
N ILE A 246 -15.53 17.42 -10.61
CA ILE A 246 -14.13 17.57 -11.00
C ILE A 246 -13.30 16.70 -10.06
N ILE A 247 -12.51 15.79 -10.61
CA ILE A 247 -11.60 14.95 -9.81
C ILE A 247 -10.24 15.64 -9.78
N ILE A 248 -9.73 15.86 -8.58
CA ILE A 248 -8.40 16.40 -8.33
C ILE A 248 -7.56 15.27 -7.73
N PRO A 249 -6.66 14.64 -8.49
CA PRO A 249 -5.79 13.61 -7.95
C PRO A 249 -4.81 14.26 -6.95
N SER A 250 -4.99 13.98 -5.65
CA SER A 250 -4.09 14.46 -4.60
C SER A 250 -2.96 13.47 -4.32
N SER A 251 -3.23 12.16 -4.45
CA SER A 251 -2.27 11.09 -4.21
C SER A 251 -2.70 9.78 -4.89
N ILE A 252 -1.84 8.77 -4.89
CA ILE A 252 -2.24 7.38 -5.22
C ILE A 252 -3.03 6.74 -4.06
N HIS A 253 -2.88 7.28 -2.84
CA HIS A 253 -3.59 6.81 -1.65
C HIS A 253 -4.98 7.45 -1.51
N GLU A 254 -5.22 8.60 -2.16
CA GLU A 254 -6.42 9.44 -1.98
C GLU A 254 -6.81 10.12 -3.30
N GLY A 255 -8.10 10.16 -3.65
CA GLY A 255 -8.61 10.99 -4.75
C GLY A 255 -9.49 12.10 -4.19
N ALA A 256 -9.08 13.36 -4.27
CA ALA A 256 -9.97 14.47 -3.93
C ALA A 256 -10.98 14.69 -5.06
N THR A 257 -12.23 14.94 -4.71
CA THR A 257 -13.32 15.28 -5.63
C THR A 257 -13.83 16.68 -5.27
N ARG A 258 -13.80 17.57 -6.24
CA ARG A 258 -14.35 18.93 -6.20
C ARG A 258 -15.71 18.94 -6.89
N PHE A 259 -16.68 19.62 -6.29
CA PHE A 259 -17.95 19.91 -6.94
C PHE A 259 -17.86 21.17 -7.79
N VAL A 260 -18.48 21.13 -8.97
CA VAL A 260 -18.76 22.34 -9.75
C VAL A 260 -20.26 22.37 -10.02
N LYS A 261 -20.90 23.45 -9.57
CA LYS A 261 -22.25 23.82 -9.96
C LYS A 261 -22.25 24.31 -11.40
#